data_AF-A0A074T9D1-F1
#
_entry.id   AF-A0A074T9D1-F1
#
_cell.length_a   1.000
_cell.length_b   1.000
_cell.length_c   1.000
_cell.angle_alpha   90.00
_cell.angle_beta   90.00
_cell.angle_gamma   90.00
#
_symmetry.space_group_name_H-M   'P 1'
#
loop_
_entity.id
_entity.type
_entity.pdbx_description
1 polymer ?
#
loop_
_entity_poly.entity_id
_entity_poly.type
_entity_poly.pdbx_seq_one_letter_code
_entity_poly.pdbx_strand_id
1 'polypeptide(L)'
;MDSVEQEAGEKRVMEHLVKPLERRGLVKPASLTKAQYDEMIRDLCARLAYMSAESLDALEEHAAAQPGGKARDRMPIANDMLDWAGKIQAPVDDGSPLMRKVFAHEIGRRALDGGFAPELLAAIKKHRLWPGTYIVSQAQMSAADSVRRLEDIERRLAAGRDVSDAEAAWRARRREVIARCDGWSRGQGGAE
;
A
#
# COMPACT_ATOMS: atom_id res chain seq x y z
N MET A 1 1.27 -14.78 -1.23
CA MET A 1 2.68 -15.17 -1.02
C MET A 1 2.63 -16.50 -0.31
N ASP A 2 3.29 -17.52 -0.87
CA ASP A 2 3.43 -18.82 -0.20
C ASP A 2 4.29 -18.66 1.06
N SER A 3 4.10 -19.50 2.07
CA SER A 3 4.87 -19.52 3.33
C SER A 3 6.37 -19.59 3.06
N VAL A 4 6.79 -20.37 2.04
CA VAL A 4 8.20 -20.53 1.67
C VAL A 4 8.79 -19.24 1.10
N GLU A 5 8.03 -18.52 0.27
CA GLU A 5 8.47 -17.23 -0.27
C GLU A 5 8.53 -16.16 0.83
N GLN A 6 7.57 -16.19 1.77
CA GLN A 6 7.54 -15.29 2.91
C GLN A 6 8.78 -15.48 3.80
N GLU A 7 9.10 -16.72 4.17
CA GLU A 7 10.29 -17.03 4.98
C GLU A 7 11.60 -16.64 4.26
N ALA A 8 11.70 -16.89 2.96
CA ALA A 8 12.84 -16.46 2.16
C ALA A 8 12.97 -14.92 2.10
N GLY A 9 11.84 -14.22 1.99
CA GLY A 9 11.78 -12.76 2.03
C GLY A 9 12.19 -12.20 3.39
N GLU A 10 11.67 -12.75 4.49
CA GLU A 10 12.05 -12.35 5.85
C GLU A 10 13.54 -12.56 6.13
N LYS A 11 14.09 -13.70 5.71
CA LYS A 11 15.52 -13.97 5.82
C LYS A 11 16.36 -12.96 5.04
N ARG A 12 15.93 -12.60 3.83
CA ARG A 12 16.59 -11.58 3.01
C ARG A 12 16.58 -10.21 3.70
N VAL A 13 15.46 -9.81 4.32
CA VAL A 13 15.40 -8.55 5.11
C VAL A 13 16.40 -8.59 6.27
N MET A 14 16.47 -9.70 7.00
CA MET A 14 17.45 -9.83 8.10
C MET A 14 18.90 -9.70 7.61
N GLU A 15 19.23 -10.27 6.46
CA GLU A 15 20.60 -10.31 5.93
C GLU A 15 21.04 -8.99 5.28
N HIS A 16 20.14 -8.32 4.57
CA HIS A 16 20.44 -7.10 3.81
C HIS A 16 20.14 -5.80 4.55
N LEU A 17 19.27 -5.83 5.57
CA LEU A 17 18.87 -4.62 6.29
C LEU A 17 19.25 -4.65 7.77
N VAL A 18 18.75 -5.62 8.53
CA VAL A 18 18.87 -5.60 10.00
C VAL A 18 20.31 -5.86 10.46
N LYS A 19 20.90 -6.99 10.04
CA LYS A 19 22.26 -7.36 10.44
C LYS A 19 23.32 -6.34 9.98
N PRO A 20 23.25 -5.76 8.77
CA PRO A 20 24.16 -4.67 8.37
C PRO A 20 24.07 -3.44 9.27
N LEU A 21 22.85 -2.98 9.60
CA LEU A 21 22.65 -1.83 10.49
C LEU A 21 23.19 -2.11 11.91
N GLU A 22 22.97 -3.30 12.45
CA GLU A 22 23.54 -3.71 13.74
C GLU A 22 25.08 -3.79 13.69
N ARG A 23 25.66 -4.31 12.60
CA ARG A 23 27.12 -4.34 12.39
C ARG A 23 27.73 -2.95 12.27
N ARG A 24 26.97 -1.96 11.79
CA ARG A 24 27.37 -0.55 11.78
C ARG A 24 27.34 0.10 13.17
N GLY A 25 26.90 -0.63 14.20
CA GLY A 25 26.87 -0.17 15.58
C GLY A 25 25.56 0.51 15.97
N LEU A 26 24.52 0.46 15.14
CA LEU A 26 23.21 0.94 15.54
C LEU A 26 22.61 -0.01 16.56
N VAL A 27 22.24 0.55 17.71
CA VAL A 27 21.70 -0.23 18.83
C VAL A 27 20.17 -0.16 18.88
N LYS A 28 19.58 -1.15 19.54
CA LYS A 28 18.17 -1.15 19.91
C LYS A 28 17.76 0.17 20.57
N PRO A 29 16.62 0.77 20.20
CA PRO A 29 16.05 1.91 20.91
C PRO A 29 15.95 1.69 22.43
N ALA A 30 16.37 2.68 23.22
CA ALA A 30 16.40 2.55 24.68
C ALA A 30 15.01 2.34 25.31
N SER A 31 13.94 2.78 24.62
CA SER A 31 12.55 2.64 25.07
C SER A 31 11.98 1.23 24.93
N LEU A 32 12.63 0.35 24.17
CA LEU A 32 12.16 -1.03 23.95
C LEU A 32 12.96 -2.00 24.81
N THR A 33 12.32 -3.02 25.37
CA THR A 33 13.04 -4.19 25.89
C THR A 33 13.62 -5.00 24.74
N LYS A 34 14.54 -5.93 25.03
CA LYS A 34 15.06 -6.84 24.01
C LYS A 34 13.93 -7.60 23.31
N ALA A 35 12.99 -8.15 24.07
CA ALA A 35 11.83 -8.87 23.51
C ALA A 35 10.98 -7.98 22.59
N GLN A 36 10.69 -6.75 22.99
CA GLN A 36 9.92 -5.82 22.17
C GLN A 36 10.64 -5.42 20.88
N TYR A 37 11.98 -5.33 20.94
CA TYR A 37 12.79 -5.08 19.75
C TYR A 37 12.81 -6.29 18.81
N ASP A 38 12.99 -7.50 19.34
CA ASP A 38 12.97 -8.73 18.54
C ASP A 38 11.59 -8.91 17.85
N GLU A 39 10.50 -8.59 18.55
CA GLU A 39 9.14 -8.57 17.97
C GLU A 39 8.98 -7.50 16.88
N MET A 40 9.49 -6.28 17.12
CA MET A 40 9.48 -5.21 16.13
C MET A 40 10.27 -5.60 14.86
N ILE A 41 11.45 -6.21 15.03
CA ILE A 41 12.27 -6.68 13.92
C ILE A 41 11.55 -7.79 13.15
N ARG A 42 10.87 -8.72 13.85
CA ARG A 42 10.06 -9.76 13.20
C ARG A 42 8.93 -9.18 12.37
N ASP A 43 8.15 -8.24 12.92
CA ASP A 43 7.07 -7.57 12.19
C ASP A 43 7.62 -6.76 11.01
N LEU A 44 8.76 -6.10 11.16
CA LEU A 44 9.43 -5.38 10.08
C LEU A 44 9.86 -6.32 8.95
N CYS A 45 10.48 -7.45 9.27
CA CYS A 45 10.88 -8.45 8.28
C CYS A 45 9.68 -8.99 7.51
N ALA A 46 8.60 -9.34 8.22
CA ALA A 46 7.38 -9.85 7.60
C ALA A 46 6.79 -8.85 6.61
N ARG A 47 6.80 -7.55 6.97
CA ARG A 47 6.26 -6.48 6.12
C ARG A 47 7.13 -6.13 4.94
N LEU A 48 8.45 -6.30 5.05
CA LEU A 48 9.40 -5.97 3.99
C LEU A 48 9.79 -7.17 3.12
N ALA A 49 9.25 -8.37 3.39
CA ALA A 49 9.57 -9.60 2.68
C ALA A 49 9.38 -9.52 1.14
N TYR A 50 8.49 -8.65 0.68
CA TYR A 50 8.25 -8.39 -0.74
C TYR A 50 9.41 -7.65 -1.44
N MET A 51 10.31 -7.01 -0.69
CA MET A 51 11.39 -6.22 -1.26
C MET A 51 12.50 -7.08 -1.86
N SER A 52 13.07 -6.59 -2.96
CA SER A 52 14.28 -7.17 -3.57
C SER A 52 15.51 -6.89 -2.69
N ALA A 53 16.57 -7.68 -2.88
CA ALA A 53 17.83 -7.49 -2.16
C ALA A 53 18.42 -6.08 -2.41
N GLU A 54 18.45 -5.64 -3.66
CA GLU A 54 18.94 -4.31 -4.04
C GLU A 54 18.16 -3.18 -3.37
N SER A 55 16.83 -3.28 -3.31
CA SER A 55 16.02 -2.29 -2.62
C SER A 55 16.23 -2.30 -1.10
N LEU A 56 16.54 -3.45 -0.51
CA LEU A 56 16.88 -3.57 0.91
C LEU A 56 18.25 -2.98 1.22
N ASP A 57 19.24 -3.18 0.34
CA ASP A 57 20.56 -2.55 0.46
C ASP A 57 20.46 -1.02 0.35
N ALA A 58 19.61 -0.50 -0.55
CA ALA A 58 19.33 0.93 -0.63
C ALA A 58 18.65 1.47 0.65
N LEU A 59 17.73 0.71 1.23
CA LEU A 59 17.06 1.07 2.48
C LEU A 59 18.03 1.05 3.66
N GLU A 60 18.97 0.10 3.68
CA GLU A 60 20.05 0.01 4.66
C GLU A 60 20.92 1.26 4.63
N GLU A 61 21.38 1.68 3.46
CA GLU A 61 22.20 2.89 3.30
C GLU A 61 21.45 4.13 3.80
N HIS A 62 20.18 4.26 3.43
CA HIS A 62 19.34 5.38 3.86
C HIS A 62 19.13 5.39 5.39
N ALA A 63 18.81 4.24 5.98
CA ALA A 63 18.58 4.10 7.41
C ALA A 63 19.85 4.37 8.23
N ALA A 64 21.02 3.95 7.74
CA ALA A 64 22.30 4.24 8.37
C ALA A 64 22.67 5.72 8.34
N ALA A 65 22.23 6.47 7.33
CA ALA A 65 22.41 7.92 7.27
C ALA A 65 21.44 8.68 8.21
N GLN A 66 20.33 8.04 8.60
CA GLN A 66 19.29 8.61 9.46
C GLN A 66 19.09 7.82 10.77
N PRO A 67 20.15 7.64 11.59
CA PRO A 67 20.02 6.92 12.85
C PRO A 67 19.14 7.68 13.84
N GLY A 68 18.40 6.90 14.63
CA GLY A 68 17.48 7.42 15.64
C GLY A 68 18.20 7.87 16.92
N GLY A 69 17.40 8.48 17.81
CA GLY A 69 17.86 8.93 19.12
C GLY A 69 18.70 10.21 19.09
N LYS A 70 18.84 10.83 20.27
CA LYS A 70 19.59 12.09 20.43
C LYS A 70 21.07 11.94 20.06
N ALA A 71 21.65 10.77 20.33
CA ALA A 71 23.05 10.47 20.05
C ALA A 71 23.28 9.91 18.63
N ARG A 72 22.22 9.77 17.81
CA ARG A 72 22.32 9.27 16.43
C ARG A 72 23.00 7.90 16.34
N ASP A 73 22.68 7.05 17.29
CA ASP A 73 23.31 5.74 17.52
C ASP A 73 22.28 4.59 17.54
N ARG A 74 21.00 4.89 17.32
CA ARG A 74 19.92 3.90 17.44
C ARG A 74 19.39 3.49 16.08
N MET A 75 18.91 2.26 16.01
CA MET A 75 18.11 1.83 14.88
C MET A 75 16.86 2.72 14.76
N PRO A 76 16.52 3.18 13.55
CA PRO A 76 15.26 3.87 13.30
C PRO A 76 14.06 3.02 13.72
N ILE A 77 12.94 3.66 14.05
CA ILE A 77 11.73 2.92 14.39
C ILE A 77 11.12 2.29 13.14
N ALA A 78 10.41 1.18 13.30
CA ALA A 78 9.84 0.44 12.18
C ALA A 78 8.97 1.31 11.25
N ASN A 79 8.21 2.28 11.79
CA ASN A 79 7.38 3.15 10.97
C ASN A 79 8.18 4.00 9.96
N ASP A 80 9.33 4.53 10.37
CA ASP A 80 10.18 5.33 9.49
C ASP A 80 10.78 4.43 8.40
N MET A 81 11.25 3.23 8.79
CA MET A 81 11.80 2.25 7.84
C MET A 81 10.74 1.79 6.83
N LEU A 82 9.50 1.56 7.26
CA LEU A 82 8.39 1.19 6.37
C LEU A 82 8.00 2.32 5.41
N ASP A 83 8.06 3.58 5.85
CA ASP A 83 7.81 4.74 4.99
C ASP A 83 8.90 4.86 3.90
N TRP A 84 10.17 4.76 4.27
CA TRP A 84 11.29 4.78 3.32
C TRP A 84 11.24 3.60 2.36
N ALA A 85 10.98 2.40 2.87
CA ALA A 85 10.81 1.20 2.06
C ALA A 85 9.77 1.41 0.96
N GLY A 86 8.59 1.93 1.31
CA GLY A 86 7.52 2.18 0.35
C GLY A 86 7.85 3.25 -0.70
N LYS A 87 8.82 4.13 -0.44
CA LYS A 87 9.35 5.10 -1.42
C LYS A 87 10.38 4.48 -2.36
N ILE A 88 11.17 3.51 -1.87
CA ILE A 88 12.19 2.79 -2.65
C ILE A 88 11.53 1.74 -3.54
N GLN A 89 10.71 0.87 -2.96
CA GLN A 89 9.97 -0.16 -3.66
C GLN A 89 8.55 -0.18 -3.12
N ALA A 90 7.58 0.22 -3.95
CA ALA A 90 6.18 0.09 -3.58
C ALA A 90 5.84 -1.40 -3.40
N PRO A 91 5.09 -1.79 -2.36
CA PRO A 91 4.50 -3.12 -2.28
C PRO A 91 3.74 -3.45 -3.55
N VAL A 92 3.72 -4.73 -3.91
CA VAL A 92 2.82 -5.23 -4.97
C VAL A 92 1.41 -4.74 -4.64
N ASP A 93 0.71 -4.11 -5.59
CA ASP A 93 -0.56 -3.40 -5.38
C ASP A 93 -1.75 -4.39 -5.23
N ASP A 94 -1.58 -5.38 -4.36
CA ASP A 94 -2.59 -6.37 -3.98
C ASP A 94 -3.60 -5.81 -2.95
N GLY A 95 -3.42 -4.53 -2.57
CA GLY A 95 -4.25 -3.78 -1.63
C GLY A 95 -3.78 -3.97 -0.20
N SER A 96 -3.43 -2.88 0.47
CA SER A 96 -3.07 -2.95 1.89
C SER A 96 -4.23 -3.52 2.72
N PRO A 97 -3.96 -4.14 3.89
CA PRO A 97 -5.02 -4.63 4.77
C PRO A 97 -6.09 -3.58 5.08
N LEU A 98 -5.69 -2.32 5.22
CA LEU A 98 -6.61 -1.19 5.35
C LEU A 98 -7.52 -1.04 4.13
N MET A 99 -6.95 -1.01 2.92
CA MET A 99 -7.74 -0.89 1.69
C MET A 99 -8.73 -2.05 1.55
N ARG A 100 -8.26 -3.28 1.77
CA ARG A 100 -9.12 -4.48 1.73
C ARG A 100 -10.27 -4.37 2.73
N LYS A 101 -9.98 -3.99 3.99
CA LYS A 101 -11.01 -3.83 5.02
C LYS A 101 -11.98 -2.70 4.73
N VAL A 102 -11.52 -1.57 4.19
CA VAL A 102 -12.40 -0.47 3.79
C VAL A 102 -13.33 -0.88 2.65
N PHE A 103 -12.80 -1.55 1.63
CA PHE A 103 -13.62 -1.98 0.48
C PHE A 103 -14.56 -3.15 0.80
N ALA A 104 -14.23 -3.98 1.78
CA ALA A 104 -15.13 -4.99 2.35
C ALA A 104 -16.24 -4.40 3.24
N HIS A 105 -16.07 -3.17 3.74
CA HIS A 105 -17.05 -2.47 4.57
C HIS A 105 -18.12 -1.74 3.73
N GLU A 106 -19.22 -1.31 4.37
CA GLU A 106 -20.32 -0.56 3.73
C GLU A 106 -19.84 0.69 2.98
N ILE A 107 -18.83 1.39 3.51
CA ILE A 107 -18.24 2.59 2.90
C ILE A 107 -17.70 2.26 1.51
N GLY A 108 -16.98 1.14 1.41
CA GLY A 108 -16.44 0.63 0.15
C GLY A 108 -17.51 0.22 -0.84
N ARG A 109 -18.53 -0.50 -0.37
CA ARG A 109 -19.68 -0.91 -1.20
C ARG A 109 -20.41 0.30 -1.78
N ARG A 110 -20.71 1.29 -0.94
CA ARG A 110 -21.30 2.57 -1.39
C ARG A 110 -20.44 3.30 -2.40
N ALA A 111 -19.11 3.22 -2.27
CA ALA A 111 -18.18 3.81 -3.23
C ALA A 111 -18.17 3.08 -4.58
N LEU A 112 -18.31 1.76 -4.57
CA LEU A 112 -18.46 0.95 -5.76
C LEU A 112 -19.80 1.24 -6.45
N ASP A 113 -20.90 1.19 -5.70
CA ASP A 113 -22.26 1.46 -6.21
C ASP A 113 -22.39 2.89 -6.77
N GLY A 114 -21.76 3.86 -6.09
CA GLY A 114 -21.76 5.26 -6.51
C GLY A 114 -20.69 5.62 -7.55
N GLY A 115 -19.87 4.67 -8.01
CA GLY A 115 -18.85 4.89 -9.04
C GLY A 115 -17.64 5.74 -8.62
N PHE A 116 -17.48 6.03 -7.32
CA PHE A 116 -16.39 6.85 -6.75
C PHE A 116 -15.30 6.04 -6.03
N ALA A 117 -15.29 4.72 -6.18
CA ALA A 117 -14.27 3.84 -5.62
C ALA A 117 -12.81 4.22 -5.97
N PRO A 118 -12.47 4.64 -7.21
CA PRO A 118 -11.11 5.08 -7.53
C PRO A 118 -10.66 6.30 -6.72
N GLU A 119 -11.54 7.28 -6.56
CA GLU A 119 -11.28 8.50 -5.79
C GLU A 119 -11.14 8.20 -4.30
N LEU A 120 -11.99 7.31 -3.76
CA LEU A 120 -11.86 6.84 -2.38
C LEU A 120 -10.53 6.10 -2.17
N LEU A 121 -10.14 5.23 -3.10
CA LEU A 121 -8.85 4.53 -3.05
C LEU A 121 -7.67 5.51 -3.05
N ALA A 122 -7.71 6.53 -3.91
CA ALA A 122 -6.67 7.56 -3.95
C ALA A 122 -6.56 8.32 -2.62
N ALA A 123 -7.70 8.66 -2.00
CA ALA A 123 -7.73 9.30 -0.69
C ALA A 123 -7.14 8.40 0.41
N ILE A 124 -7.45 7.10 0.40
CA ILE A 124 -6.88 6.13 1.35
C ILE A 124 -5.39 5.95 1.13
N LYS A 125 -4.91 5.87 -0.12
CA LYS A 125 -3.48 5.81 -0.46
C LYS A 125 -2.73 7.04 0.06
N LYS A 126 -3.34 8.23 -0.09
CA LYS A 126 -2.77 9.50 0.36
C LYS A 126 -2.71 9.62 1.88
N HIS A 127 -3.79 9.29 2.57
CA HIS A 127 -3.91 9.56 4.01
C HIS A 127 -3.58 8.35 4.90
N ARG A 128 -3.62 7.12 4.36
CA ARG A 128 -3.39 5.86 5.08
C ARG A 128 -4.23 5.70 6.36
N LEU A 129 -5.44 6.22 6.35
CA LEU A 129 -6.37 6.22 7.49
C LEU A 129 -7.72 5.62 7.09
N TRP A 130 -8.48 5.14 8.08
CA TRP A 130 -9.87 4.77 7.87
C TRP A 130 -10.67 6.01 7.43
N PRO A 131 -11.41 5.94 6.32
CA PRO A 131 -12.12 7.10 5.79
C PRO A 131 -13.30 7.47 6.69
N GLY A 132 -13.24 8.62 7.35
CA GLY A 132 -14.39 9.25 7.99
C GLY A 132 -15.32 9.92 6.98
N THR A 133 -16.47 10.42 7.43
CA THR A 133 -17.51 11.04 6.59
C THR A 133 -16.95 12.12 5.66
N TYR A 134 -16.06 12.98 6.17
CA TYR A 134 -15.45 14.04 5.38
C TYR A 134 -14.64 13.51 4.17
N ILE A 135 -13.81 12.48 4.37
CA ILE A 135 -13.00 11.88 3.30
C ILE A 135 -13.92 11.24 2.25
N VAL A 136 -14.97 10.55 2.69
CA VAL A 136 -15.95 9.92 1.80
C VAL A 136 -16.68 10.99 0.96
N SER A 137 -17.16 12.06 1.57
CA SER A 137 -17.83 13.15 0.87
C SER A 137 -16.90 13.86 -0.13
N GLN A 138 -15.64 14.10 0.23
CA GLN A 138 -14.64 14.68 -0.67
C GLN A 138 -14.33 13.78 -1.87
N ALA A 139 -14.20 12.47 -1.63
CA ALA A 139 -14.01 11.49 -2.70
C ALA A 139 -15.21 11.47 -3.67
N GLN A 140 -16.43 11.48 -3.14
CA GLN A 140 -17.66 11.52 -3.93
C GLN A 140 -17.76 12.80 -4.77
N MET A 141 -17.46 13.97 -4.19
CA MET A 141 -17.45 15.25 -4.92
C MET A 141 -16.40 15.24 -6.04
N SER A 142 -15.20 14.76 -5.75
CA SER A 142 -14.10 14.68 -6.71
C SER A 142 -14.38 13.69 -7.85
N ALA A 143 -15.23 12.69 -7.61
CA ALA A 143 -15.60 11.69 -8.60
C ALA A 143 -16.71 12.15 -9.57
N ALA A 144 -17.44 13.22 -9.26
CA ALA A 144 -18.65 13.58 -10.00
C ALA A 144 -18.43 13.71 -11.52
N ASP A 145 -17.37 14.39 -11.94
CA ASP A 145 -17.05 14.55 -13.37
C ASP A 145 -16.53 13.25 -13.99
N SER A 146 -15.74 12.48 -13.25
CA SER A 146 -15.27 11.16 -13.69
C SER A 146 -16.42 10.18 -13.90
N VAL A 147 -17.42 10.17 -13.00
CA VAL A 147 -18.61 9.30 -13.12
C VAL A 147 -19.41 9.69 -14.35
N ARG A 148 -19.74 10.98 -14.52
CA ARG A 148 -20.46 11.46 -15.72
C ARG A 148 -19.72 11.16 -17.01
N ARG A 149 -18.39 11.32 -17.01
CA ARG A 149 -17.56 11.01 -18.17
C ARG A 149 -17.60 9.51 -18.52
N LEU A 150 -17.56 8.64 -17.51
CA LEU A 150 -17.66 7.20 -17.73
C LEU A 150 -19.03 6.81 -18.30
N GLU A 151 -20.11 7.33 -17.71
CA GLU A 151 -21.49 7.10 -18.17
C GLU A 151 -21.69 7.57 -19.62
N ASP A 152 -21.13 8.72 -19.99
CA ASP A 152 -21.23 9.25 -21.35
C ASP A 152 -20.46 8.39 -22.37
N ILE A 153 -19.23 7.97 -22.04
CA ILE A 153 -18.44 7.06 -22.89
C ILE A 153 -19.19 5.73 -23.06
N GLU A 154 -19.75 5.18 -21.99
CA GLU A 154 -20.49 3.91 -22.05
C GLU A 154 -21.78 4.02 -22.84
N ARG A 155 -22.50 5.14 -22.73
CA ARG A 155 -23.69 5.42 -23.53
C ARG A 155 -23.36 5.53 -25.02
N ARG A 156 -22.26 6.20 -25.37
CA ARG A 156 -21.78 6.32 -26.76
C ARG A 156 -21.42 4.96 -27.35
N LEU A 157 -20.66 4.16 -26.61
CA LEU A 157 -20.31 2.80 -27.01
C LEU A 157 -21.54 1.90 -27.19
N ALA A 158 -22.50 1.96 -26.26
CA ALA A 158 -23.75 1.19 -26.35
C ALA A 158 -24.61 1.58 -27.57
N ALA A 159 -24.53 2.83 -28.01
CA ALA A 159 -25.18 3.31 -29.22
C ALA A 159 -24.38 3.04 -30.51
N GLY A 160 -23.26 2.30 -30.43
CA GLY A 160 -22.40 1.99 -31.57
C GLY A 160 -21.64 3.20 -32.12
N ARG A 161 -21.46 4.25 -31.32
CA ARG A 161 -20.68 5.43 -31.71
C ARG A 161 -19.21 5.26 -31.35
N ASP A 162 -18.35 5.85 -32.18
CA ASP A 162 -16.93 5.87 -31.93
C ASP A 162 -16.57 6.71 -30.70
N VAL A 163 -15.57 6.24 -29.98
CA VAL A 163 -14.89 6.95 -28.89
C VAL A 163 -13.42 7.04 -29.25
N SER A 164 -12.76 8.14 -28.87
CA SER A 164 -11.34 8.30 -29.15
C SER A 164 -10.50 7.27 -28.39
N ASP A 165 -9.32 6.94 -28.91
CA ASP A 165 -8.37 6.04 -28.24
C ASP A 165 -8.01 6.52 -26.82
N ALA A 166 -7.92 7.84 -26.64
CA ALA A 166 -7.66 8.45 -25.33
C ALA A 166 -8.80 8.20 -24.33
N GLU A 167 -10.07 8.26 -24.78
CA GLU A 167 -11.24 7.95 -23.97
C GLU A 167 -11.33 6.46 -23.66
N ALA A 168 -11.06 5.59 -24.64
CA ALA A 168 -11.03 4.15 -24.47
C ALA A 168 -9.96 3.74 -23.44
N ALA A 169 -8.74 4.29 -23.55
CA ALA A 169 -7.65 4.05 -22.61
C ALA A 169 -7.98 4.59 -21.19
N TRP A 170 -8.58 5.78 -21.09
CA TRP A 170 -9.02 6.33 -19.81
C TRP A 170 -10.09 5.44 -19.16
N ARG A 171 -11.08 4.98 -19.92
CA ARG A 171 -12.13 4.06 -19.45
C ARG A 171 -11.53 2.74 -18.98
N ALA A 172 -10.61 2.16 -19.74
CA ALA A 172 -9.96 0.90 -19.40
C ALA A 172 -9.23 0.99 -18.05
N ARG A 173 -8.40 2.03 -17.87
CA ARG A 173 -7.69 2.28 -16.60
C ARG A 173 -8.66 2.46 -15.44
N ARG A 174 -9.74 3.24 -15.62
CA ARG A 174 -10.75 3.45 -14.57
C ARG A 174 -11.44 2.13 -14.19
N ARG A 175 -11.84 1.31 -15.17
CA ARG A 175 -12.48 0.02 -14.93
C ARG A 175 -11.56 -0.99 -14.26
N GLU A 176 -10.26 -0.97 -14.57
CA GLU A 176 -9.27 -1.80 -13.88
C GLU A 176 -9.21 -1.48 -12.38
N VAL A 177 -9.17 -0.19 -12.01
CA VAL A 177 -9.18 0.23 -10.60
C VAL A 177 -10.47 -0.17 -9.92
N ILE A 178 -11.62 0.03 -10.57
CA ILE A 178 -12.94 -0.39 -10.03
C ILE A 178 -12.96 -1.90 -9.81
N ALA A 179 -12.50 -2.70 -10.78
CA ALA A 179 -12.45 -4.15 -10.67
C ALA A 179 -11.55 -4.62 -9.51
N ARG A 180 -10.43 -3.93 -9.27
CA ARG A 180 -9.56 -4.19 -8.12
C ARG A 180 -10.28 -3.92 -6.79
N CYS A 181 -10.95 -2.78 -6.69
CA CYS A 181 -11.74 -2.43 -5.51
C CYS A 181 -12.89 -3.42 -5.26
N ASP A 182 -13.56 -3.87 -6.34
CA ASP A 182 -14.63 -4.88 -6.27
C ASP A 182 -14.08 -6.24 -5.81
N GLY A 183 -12.90 -6.63 -6.32
CA GLY A 183 -12.20 -7.85 -5.88
C GLY A 183 -11.90 -7.87 -4.38
N TRP A 184 -11.57 -6.72 -3.80
CA TRP A 184 -11.41 -6.60 -2.34
C TRP A 184 -12.75 -6.65 -1.59
N SER A 185 -13.83 -6.14 -2.18
CA SER A 185 -15.16 -6.10 -1.55
C SER A 185 -15.80 -7.48 -1.45
N ARG A 186 -15.64 -8.31 -2.48
CA ARG A 186 -16.15 -9.70 -2.53
C ARG A 186 -15.38 -10.66 -1.62
N GLY A 187 -14.25 -10.21 -1.09
CA GLY A 187 -13.31 -11.03 -0.35
C GLY A 187 -12.53 -11.95 -1.29
N GLN A 188 -11.22 -12.05 -1.07
CA GLN A 188 -10.51 -13.29 -1.41
C GLN A 188 -11.03 -14.39 -0.48
N GLY A 189 -12.24 -14.88 -0.77
CA GLY A 189 -12.63 -16.24 -0.44
C GLY A 189 -12.25 -17.10 -1.63
N GLY A 190 -11.15 -17.85 -1.50
CA GLY A 190 -10.78 -18.93 -2.41
C GLY A 190 -9.55 -18.65 -3.29
N ALA A 191 -8.39 -19.09 -2.81
CA ALA A 191 -7.48 -19.90 -3.60
C ALA A 191 -6.87 -20.92 -2.63
N GLU A 192 -6.97 -22.19 -3.04
CA GLU A 192 -6.62 -23.43 -2.34
C GLU A 192 -5.21 -23.47 -1.75
#